data_AF-A0A938IXK5-F1
#
_entry.id   AF-A0A938IXK5-F1
#
_cell.length_a   1.000
_cell.length_b   1.000
_cell.length_c   1.000
_cell.angle_alpha   90.00
_cell.angle_beta   90.00
_cell.angle_gamma   90.00
#
_symmetry.space_group_name_H-M   'P 1'
#
loop_
_entity.id
_entity.type
_entity.pdbx_description
1 polymer ?
#
loop_
_entity_poly.entity_id
_entity_poly.type
_entity_poly.pdbx_seq_one_letter_code
_entity_poly.pdbx_strand_id
1 'polypeptide(L)'
;LMRTSWRVVQTLRRRGDGPTLPFTAPRVCLSRSITPRRAASFAVFGIDDVKEVRRAFGVTFNDVVMAMASGVIRSWLAEADDLPDRPLVAAIPTSVRSEAGAQAGNDVSAIFGALPVHLDDPADRVGFVAREMPGAKAFHQNLGPRTLGSLALVAPWNLTSVLFRAYSDLGLADRLPPAVNLVLTSVPGPPVPLYCAGARMEGMFPLGPIFDGAALNVSVVSYTDRVCVGFLTCPDVCPPEQRLADAVPAEIEALLDAAADQDLATTRKERAMDVQERNRRALAAVQDRRDDFYEAILGLERAMAEAAGDDAPGWAARASIAALDLRAVLREHVAETEAEGSFYDDISRNFPNLAHQAARLQAEHGPLGDAANELVETLSTVRDDAGVDRARGQALDLLKALLMHRHRGAEIVFDAYNVDVATGD
;
A
#
# COMPACT_ATOMS: atom_id res chain seq x y z
N LEU A 1 -32.76 31.34 -7.53
CA LEU A 1 -32.26 29.98 -7.81
C LEU A 1 -30.80 29.97 -8.27
N MET A 2 -30.40 30.73 -9.30
CA MET A 2 -28.99 30.78 -9.79
C MET A 2 -27.92 31.23 -8.76
N ARG A 3 -28.24 32.13 -7.82
CA ARG A 3 -27.29 32.60 -6.78
C ARG A 3 -26.98 31.55 -5.69
N THR A 4 -27.90 30.60 -5.47
CA THR A 4 -27.73 29.55 -4.46
C THR A 4 -26.85 28.41 -4.98
N SER A 5 -26.99 28.07 -6.26
CA SER A 5 -26.17 27.08 -6.96
C SER A 5 -24.69 27.49 -7.01
N TRP A 6 -24.40 28.77 -7.23
CA TRP A 6 -23.02 29.27 -7.30
C TRP A 6 -22.30 29.24 -5.94
N ARG A 7 -23.03 29.48 -4.83
CA ARG A 7 -22.48 29.35 -3.47
C ARG A 7 -22.21 27.91 -3.06
N VAL A 8 -23.02 26.95 -3.52
CA VAL A 8 -22.75 25.51 -3.30
C VAL A 8 -21.50 25.08 -4.07
N VAL A 9 -21.38 25.50 -5.33
CA VAL A 9 -20.17 25.25 -6.16
C VAL A 9 -18.92 25.89 -5.54
N GLN A 10 -19.01 27.11 -4.98
CA GLN A 10 -17.87 27.77 -4.32
C GLN A 10 -17.50 27.16 -2.96
N THR A 11 -18.49 26.72 -2.17
CA THR A 11 -18.24 26.10 -0.86
C THR A 11 -17.60 24.72 -1.03
N LEU A 12 -17.94 24.00 -2.09
CA LEU A 12 -17.35 22.70 -2.43
C LEU A 12 -15.96 22.80 -3.08
N ARG A 13 -15.68 23.88 -3.85
CA ARG A 13 -14.34 24.17 -4.41
C ARG A 13 -13.25 24.42 -3.37
N ARG A 14 -13.61 24.74 -2.12
CA ARG A 14 -12.65 25.08 -1.03
C ARG A 14 -12.10 23.87 -0.28
N ARG A 15 -12.64 22.67 -0.50
CA ARG A 15 -12.06 21.41 -0.01
C ARG A 15 -11.48 20.70 -1.23
N GLY A 16 -10.16 20.50 -1.25
CA GLY A 16 -9.44 19.87 -2.36
C GLY A 16 -9.90 18.45 -2.72
N ASP A 17 -10.77 17.85 -1.91
CA ASP A 17 -11.31 16.48 -2.05
C ASP A 17 -12.83 16.45 -2.38
N GLY A 18 -13.31 17.43 -3.16
CA GLY A 18 -14.70 17.48 -3.60
C GLY A 18 -14.96 16.61 -4.85
N PRO A 19 -16.14 16.00 -5.01
CA PRO A 19 -16.47 15.18 -6.18
C PRO A 19 -16.38 16.00 -7.48
N THR A 20 -16.01 15.36 -8.58
CA THR A 20 -15.96 15.99 -9.91
C THR A 20 -17.35 16.48 -10.31
N LEU A 21 -17.50 17.79 -10.51
CA LEU A 21 -18.78 18.42 -10.84
C LEU A 21 -18.93 18.65 -12.36
N PRO A 22 -20.14 18.53 -12.93
CA PRO A 22 -20.39 18.97 -14.30
C PRO A 22 -20.10 20.47 -14.45
N PHE A 23 -19.73 20.90 -15.66
CA PHE A 23 -19.32 22.29 -15.99
C PHE A 23 -17.98 22.75 -15.40
N THR A 24 -17.20 21.81 -14.84
CA THR A 24 -15.80 22.04 -14.47
C THR A 24 -14.82 21.56 -15.54
N ALA A 25 -15.28 20.91 -16.60
CA ALA A 25 -14.45 20.35 -17.66
C ALA A 25 -13.54 21.40 -18.34
N PRO A 26 -12.27 21.07 -18.67
CA PRO A 26 -11.42 21.93 -19.50
C PRO A 26 -11.99 22.08 -20.89
N ARG A 27 -11.74 23.23 -21.51
CA ARG A 27 -12.02 23.41 -22.94
C ARG A 27 -10.83 22.85 -23.70
N VAL A 28 -11.07 21.77 -24.42
CA VAL A 28 -10.14 21.15 -25.36
C VAL A 28 -10.87 21.00 -26.70
N CYS A 29 -10.20 20.50 -27.72
CA CYS A 29 -10.73 20.27 -29.06
C CYS A 29 -12.02 19.45 -29.03
N LEU A 30 -12.13 18.48 -28.11
CA LEU A 30 -13.33 17.67 -27.89
C LEU A 30 -14.58 18.47 -27.49
N SER A 31 -14.43 19.71 -27.04
CA SER A 31 -15.50 20.55 -26.50
C SER A 31 -16.23 21.39 -27.54
N ARG A 32 -15.99 21.16 -28.83
CA ARG A 32 -16.63 21.91 -29.93
C ARG A 32 -17.94 21.26 -30.39
N SER A 33 -18.71 21.99 -31.18
CA SER A 33 -19.85 21.43 -31.91
C SER A 33 -19.39 20.40 -32.96
N ILE A 34 -20.10 19.28 -33.05
CA ILE A 34 -19.82 18.19 -33.98
C ILE A 34 -20.58 18.36 -35.29
N THR A 35 -20.09 17.76 -36.37
CA THR A 35 -20.79 17.66 -37.66
C THR A 35 -21.56 16.33 -37.73
N PRO A 36 -22.28 16.03 -38.82
CA PRO A 36 -22.86 14.70 -39.04
C PRO A 36 -21.83 13.57 -39.27
N ARG A 37 -20.54 13.90 -39.49
CA ARG A 37 -19.52 12.88 -39.79
C ARG A 37 -19.12 12.11 -38.54
N ARG A 38 -18.87 10.82 -38.70
CA ARG A 38 -18.40 9.93 -37.64
C ARG A 38 -17.17 9.17 -38.12
N ALA A 39 -16.21 9.07 -37.21
CA ALA A 39 -14.96 8.37 -37.37
C ALA A 39 -14.87 7.33 -36.25
N ALA A 40 -14.49 6.10 -36.57
CA ALA A 40 -14.40 5.02 -35.60
C ALA A 40 -13.04 4.31 -35.72
N SER A 41 -12.45 4.00 -34.58
CA SER A 41 -11.24 3.19 -34.48
C SER A 41 -11.40 2.17 -33.36
N PHE A 42 -10.69 1.04 -33.49
CA PHE A 42 -10.90 -0.14 -32.67
C PHE A 42 -9.57 -0.71 -32.19
N ALA A 43 -9.51 -1.10 -30.93
CA ALA A 43 -8.36 -1.76 -30.35
C ALA A 43 -8.77 -3.01 -29.57
N VAL A 44 -7.85 -3.97 -29.47
CA VAL A 44 -8.01 -5.21 -28.71
C VAL A 44 -6.76 -5.47 -27.91
N PHE A 45 -6.92 -5.89 -26.66
CA PHE A 45 -5.83 -6.35 -25.79
C PHE A 45 -6.31 -7.48 -24.88
N GLY A 46 -5.38 -8.12 -24.16
CA GLY A 46 -5.67 -9.28 -23.33
C GLY A 46 -6.45 -8.91 -22.07
N ILE A 47 -7.40 -9.75 -21.68
CA ILE A 47 -8.05 -9.60 -20.37
C ILE A 47 -7.06 -9.84 -19.22
N ASP A 48 -6.04 -10.65 -19.46
CA ASP A 48 -5.03 -11.00 -18.46
C ASP A 48 -4.13 -9.81 -18.13
N ASP A 49 -3.79 -8.97 -19.12
CA ASP A 49 -3.08 -7.70 -18.92
C ASP A 49 -3.83 -6.81 -17.91
N VAL A 50 -5.17 -6.73 -18.05
CA VAL A 50 -5.99 -5.98 -17.08
C VAL A 50 -5.97 -6.61 -15.70
N LYS A 51 -6.03 -7.93 -15.61
CA LYS A 51 -6.01 -8.64 -14.33
C LYS A 51 -4.69 -8.41 -13.60
N GLU A 52 -3.58 -8.33 -14.33
CA GLU A 52 -2.25 -8.09 -13.80
C GLU A 52 -2.15 -6.70 -13.17
N VAL A 53 -2.49 -5.65 -13.92
CA VAL A 53 -2.53 -4.28 -13.41
C VAL A 53 -3.50 -4.17 -12.22
N ARG A 54 -4.68 -4.79 -12.33
CA ARG A 54 -5.68 -4.82 -11.27
C ARG A 54 -5.12 -5.41 -9.98
N ARG A 55 -4.36 -6.51 -10.08
CA ARG A 55 -3.76 -7.20 -8.94
C ARG A 55 -2.68 -6.35 -8.28
N ALA A 56 -1.74 -5.83 -9.06
CA ALA A 56 -0.59 -5.08 -8.54
C ALA A 56 -1.03 -3.81 -7.79
N PHE A 57 -2.02 -3.09 -8.33
CA PHE A 57 -2.52 -1.86 -7.73
C PHE A 57 -3.71 -2.05 -6.78
N GLY A 58 -4.29 -3.25 -6.69
CA GLY A 58 -5.47 -3.53 -5.86
C GLY A 58 -6.73 -2.76 -6.29
N VAL A 59 -6.89 -2.50 -7.60
CA VAL A 59 -7.98 -1.67 -8.17
C VAL A 59 -9.09 -2.52 -8.81
N THR A 60 -10.07 -1.90 -9.47
CA THR A 60 -11.11 -2.61 -10.25
C THR A 60 -10.83 -2.61 -11.75
N PHE A 61 -11.52 -3.47 -12.50
CA PHE A 61 -11.43 -3.51 -13.97
C PHE A 61 -11.71 -2.14 -14.61
N ASN A 62 -12.74 -1.44 -14.13
CA ASN A 62 -13.11 -0.13 -14.64
C ASN A 62 -12.02 0.92 -14.38
N ASP A 63 -11.28 0.80 -13.26
CA ASP A 63 -10.22 1.73 -12.93
C ASP A 63 -9.04 1.58 -13.90
N VAL A 64 -8.69 0.35 -14.27
CA VAL A 64 -7.67 0.07 -15.29
C VAL A 64 -8.12 0.58 -16.66
N VAL A 65 -9.39 0.38 -17.04
CA VAL A 65 -9.94 0.92 -18.30
C VAL A 65 -9.88 2.45 -18.33
N MET A 66 -10.21 3.10 -17.22
CA MET A 66 -10.12 4.56 -17.11
C MET A 66 -8.68 5.06 -17.14
N ALA A 67 -7.73 4.36 -16.51
CA ALA A 67 -6.31 4.70 -16.57
C ALA A 67 -5.77 4.56 -18.01
N MET A 68 -6.10 3.46 -18.69
CA MET A 68 -5.76 3.24 -20.10
C MET A 68 -6.35 4.33 -21.00
N ALA A 69 -7.65 4.61 -20.86
CA ALA A 69 -8.28 5.67 -21.64
C ALA A 69 -7.63 7.04 -21.37
N SER A 70 -7.21 7.30 -20.12
CA SER A 70 -6.51 8.53 -19.75
C SER A 70 -5.18 8.67 -20.48
N GLY A 71 -4.35 7.62 -20.53
CA GLY A 71 -3.04 7.67 -21.19
C GLY A 71 -3.15 7.77 -22.71
N VAL A 72 -4.06 7.01 -23.31
CA VAL A 72 -4.37 7.09 -24.76
C VAL A 72 -4.86 8.49 -25.15
N ILE A 73 -5.80 9.06 -24.38
CA ILE A 73 -6.32 10.40 -24.67
C ILE A 73 -5.25 11.46 -24.39
N ARG A 74 -4.42 11.26 -23.36
CA ARG A 74 -3.31 12.16 -23.05
C ARG A 74 -2.34 12.26 -24.23
N SER A 75 -1.83 11.13 -24.73
CA SER A 75 -0.89 11.14 -25.85
C SER A 75 -1.50 11.82 -27.07
N TRP A 76 -2.76 11.50 -27.37
CA TRP A 76 -3.49 12.08 -28.49
C TRP A 76 -3.73 13.59 -28.37
N LEU A 77 -4.07 14.10 -27.18
CA LEU A 77 -4.21 15.54 -26.94
C LEU A 77 -2.86 16.26 -26.91
N ALA A 78 -1.81 15.62 -26.41
CA ALA A 78 -0.45 16.17 -26.43
C ALA A 78 0.06 16.35 -27.86
N GLU A 79 -0.18 15.37 -28.73
CA GLU A 79 0.14 15.46 -30.17
C GLU A 79 -0.65 16.56 -30.89
N ALA A 80 -1.80 16.95 -30.35
CA ALA A 80 -2.64 18.04 -30.83
C ALA A 80 -2.27 19.42 -30.24
N ASP A 81 -1.28 19.49 -29.35
CA ASP A 81 -0.95 20.67 -28.55
C ASP A 81 -2.15 21.23 -27.76
N ASP A 82 -3.00 20.33 -27.25
CA ASP A 82 -4.26 20.66 -26.56
C ASP A 82 -4.45 19.85 -25.27
N LEU A 83 -3.34 19.43 -24.65
CA LEU A 83 -3.34 18.72 -23.39
C LEU A 83 -3.61 19.70 -22.22
N PRO A 84 -4.66 19.51 -21.41
CA PRO A 84 -4.93 20.39 -20.28
C PRO A 84 -4.04 20.06 -19.07
N ASP A 85 -3.83 21.05 -18.21
CA ASP A 85 -3.10 20.98 -16.94
C ASP A 85 -3.89 20.34 -15.78
N ARG A 86 -5.06 19.77 -16.10
CA ARG A 86 -6.03 19.25 -15.13
C ARG A 86 -6.84 18.10 -15.72
N PRO A 87 -7.53 17.28 -14.89
CA PRO A 87 -8.31 16.15 -15.39
C PRO A 87 -9.41 16.58 -16.38
N LEU A 88 -9.72 15.69 -17.34
CA LEU A 88 -10.97 15.76 -18.10
C LEU A 88 -12.13 15.27 -17.22
N VAL A 89 -13.36 15.60 -17.62
CA VAL A 89 -14.57 15.07 -16.99
C VAL A 89 -15.24 14.10 -17.95
N ALA A 90 -15.33 12.83 -17.56
CA ALA A 90 -16.02 11.78 -18.29
C ALA A 90 -17.43 11.55 -17.74
N ALA A 91 -18.42 11.47 -18.63
CA ALA A 91 -19.73 10.91 -18.30
C ALA A 91 -19.65 9.38 -18.36
N ILE A 92 -19.94 8.73 -17.23
CA ILE A 92 -19.89 7.27 -17.07
C ILE A 92 -21.32 6.77 -16.78
N PRO A 93 -22.01 6.17 -17.77
CA PRO A 93 -23.34 5.63 -17.57
C PRO A 93 -23.32 4.49 -16.54
N THR A 94 -24.27 4.51 -15.60
CA THR A 94 -24.49 3.44 -14.64
C THR A 94 -25.93 2.96 -14.67
N SER A 95 -26.13 1.65 -14.55
CA SER A 95 -27.46 1.05 -14.43
C SER A 95 -27.99 1.28 -13.01
N VAL A 96 -29.12 1.95 -12.87
CA VAL A 96 -29.82 2.00 -11.58
C VAL A 96 -30.78 0.81 -11.55
N ARG A 97 -30.49 -0.21 -10.74
CA ARG A 97 -31.49 -1.26 -10.46
C ARG A 97 -32.52 -0.67 -9.49
N SER A 98 -33.72 -0.37 -9.98
CA SER A 98 -34.85 -0.12 -9.08
C SER A 98 -35.31 -1.45 -8.48
N GLU A 99 -35.50 -1.52 -7.16
CA GLU A 99 -36.01 -2.71 -6.44
C GLU A 99 -37.52 -2.97 -6.66
N ALA A 100 -38.14 -2.35 -7.67
CA ALA A 100 -39.55 -2.56 -8.00
C ALA A 100 -39.66 -3.30 -9.32
N GLY A 101 -40.32 -4.47 -9.28
CA GLY A 101 -40.41 -5.45 -10.36
C GLY A 101 -40.66 -4.89 -11.77
N ALA A 102 -39.87 -5.40 -12.71
CA ALA A 102 -40.20 -5.62 -14.12
C ALA A 102 -41.09 -4.57 -14.82
N GLN A 103 -40.49 -3.43 -15.16
CA GLN A 103 -40.80 -2.73 -16.41
C GLN A 103 -39.47 -2.31 -17.06
N ALA A 104 -39.29 -2.66 -18.34
CA ALA A 104 -38.14 -2.25 -19.14
C ALA A 104 -38.21 -0.74 -19.43
N GLY A 105 -37.89 0.06 -18.42
CA GLY A 105 -37.65 1.50 -18.52
C GLY A 105 -36.15 1.76 -18.40
N ASN A 106 -35.62 2.56 -19.32
CA ASN A 106 -34.19 2.85 -19.46
C ASN A 106 -33.73 3.85 -18.36
N ASP A 107 -33.71 3.41 -17.10
CA ASP A 107 -33.18 4.21 -15.98
C ASP A 107 -31.64 4.22 -16.02
N VAL A 108 -31.11 5.00 -16.95
CA VAL A 108 -29.67 5.25 -17.10
C VAL A 108 -29.33 6.54 -16.36
N SER A 109 -28.55 6.42 -15.30
CA SER A 109 -28.04 7.56 -14.53
C SER A 109 -26.53 7.68 -14.74
N ALA A 110 -26.02 8.90 -14.92
CA ALA A 110 -24.61 9.13 -15.24
C ALA A 110 -23.81 9.57 -14.01
N ILE A 111 -22.66 8.92 -13.78
CA ILE A 111 -21.62 9.37 -12.85
C ILE A 111 -20.65 10.26 -13.63
N PHE A 112 -20.19 11.35 -13.02
CA PHE A 112 -19.12 12.18 -13.57
C PHE A 112 -17.81 11.79 -12.92
N GLY A 113 -16.87 11.27 -13.71
CA GLY A 113 -15.54 10.86 -13.23
C GLY A 113 -14.45 11.79 -13.76
N ALA A 114 -13.47 12.11 -12.91
CA ALA A 114 -12.24 12.76 -13.36
C ALA A 114 -11.35 11.75 -14.09
N LEU A 115 -10.91 12.11 -15.29
CA LEU A 115 -9.99 11.33 -16.11
C LEU A 115 -8.61 12.01 -16.09
N PRO A 116 -7.59 11.42 -15.44
CA PRO A 116 -6.33 12.09 -15.14
C PRO A 116 -5.36 12.21 -16.33
N VAL A 117 -5.78 12.87 -17.41
CA VAL A 117 -4.92 13.10 -18.60
C VAL A 117 -3.70 13.99 -18.29
N HIS A 118 -3.78 14.84 -17.27
CA HIS A 118 -2.69 15.70 -16.80
C HIS A 118 -1.52 14.95 -16.13
N LEU A 119 -1.69 13.67 -15.76
CA LEU A 119 -0.64 12.87 -15.09
C LEU A 119 0.13 12.06 -16.14
N ASP A 120 1.46 12.25 -16.16
CA ASP A 120 2.37 11.59 -17.10
C ASP A 120 2.68 10.14 -16.72
N ASP A 121 2.83 9.87 -15.43
CA ASP A 121 3.14 8.52 -14.91
C ASP A 121 1.89 7.60 -14.94
N PRO A 122 1.96 6.41 -15.56
CA PRO A 122 0.87 5.42 -15.54
C PRO A 122 0.43 5.00 -14.13
N ALA A 123 1.37 4.83 -13.19
CA ALA A 123 1.08 4.45 -11.81
C ALA A 123 0.26 5.55 -11.10
N ASP A 124 0.63 6.82 -11.32
CA ASP A 124 -0.10 7.97 -10.79
C ASP A 124 -1.51 8.05 -11.37
N ARG A 125 -1.70 7.73 -12.66
CA ARG A 125 -3.04 7.65 -13.27
C ARG A 125 -3.91 6.59 -12.62
N VAL A 126 -3.39 5.37 -12.43
CA VAL A 126 -4.12 4.27 -11.76
C VAL A 126 -4.47 4.66 -10.33
N GLY A 127 -3.49 5.19 -9.57
CA GLY A 127 -3.68 5.66 -8.21
C GLY A 127 -4.71 6.80 -8.09
N PHE A 128 -4.69 7.75 -9.02
CA PHE A 128 -5.66 8.84 -9.06
C PHE A 128 -7.09 8.31 -9.26
N VAL A 129 -7.30 7.45 -10.26
CA VAL A 129 -8.63 6.88 -10.54
C VAL A 129 -9.14 6.09 -9.33
N ALA A 130 -8.27 5.28 -8.72
CA ALA A 130 -8.62 4.47 -7.54
C ALA A 130 -9.09 5.33 -6.35
N ARG A 131 -8.50 6.51 -6.14
CA ARG A 131 -8.88 7.43 -5.06
C ARG A 131 -10.17 8.20 -5.36
N GLU A 132 -10.33 8.69 -6.59
CA GLU A 132 -11.41 9.62 -6.95
C GLU A 132 -12.75 8.93 -7.24
N MET A 133 -12.71 7.74 -7.85
CA MET A 133 -13.93 7.05 -8.30
C MET A 133 -14.88 6.64 -7.17
N PRO A 134 -14.43 6.19 -5.99
CA PRO A 134 -15.31 5.94 -4.85
C PRO A 134 -16.10 7.19 -4.42
N GLY A 135 -15.45 8.36 -4.39
CA GLY A 135 -16.09 9.63 -4.04
C GLY A 135 -17.15 10.06 -5.06
N ALA A 136 -16.86 9.91 -6.36
CA ALA A 136 -17.82 10.17 -7.43
C ALA A 136 -19.05 9.24 -7.37
N LYS A 137 -18.85 7.94 -7.09
CA LYS A 137 -19.92 6.96 -6.90
C LYS A 137 -20.77 7.25 -5.66
N ALA A 138 -20.13 7.55 -4.54
CA ALA A 138 -20.82 7.89 -3.29
C ALA A 138 -21.63 9.19 -3.42
N PHE A 139 -21.08 10.20 -4.08
CA PHE A 139 -21.80 11.44 -4.38
C PHE A 139 -23.03 11.19 -5.26
N HIS A 140 -22.91 10.34 -6.28
CA HIS A 140 -24.03 9.95 -7.13
C HIS A 140 -25.13 9.22 -6.36
N GLN A 141 -24.76 8.26 -5.50
CA GLN A 141 -25.72 7.52 -4.65
C GLN A 141 -26.42 8.44 -3.64
N ASN A 142 -25.67 9.34 -3.00
CA ASN A 142 -26.19 10.30 -2.02
C ASN A 142 -27.08 11.39 -2.64
N LEU A 143 -26.88 11.70 -3.93
CA LEU A 143 -27.76 12.62 -4.64
C LEU A 143 -29.14 12.03 -4.92
N GLY A 144 -29.36 10.71 -4.79
CA GLY A 144 -30.65 10.06 -4.99
C GLY A 144 -31.30 10.29 -6.39
N PRO A 145 -32.30 9.49 -6.78
CA PRO A 145 -33.05 9.71 -8.03
C PRO A 145 -33.70 11.10 -8.12
N ARG A 146 -33.91 11.75 -6.96
CA ARG A 146 -34.68 12.99 -6.83
C ARG A 146 -33.90 14.27 -7.10
N THR A 147 -32.57 14.29 -7.02
CA THR A 147 -31.81 15.55 -7.13
C THR A 147 -31.19 15.76 -8.52
N LEU A 148 -30.71 14.70 -9.18
CA LEU A 148 -30.32 14.74 -10.60
C LEU A 148 -31.52 14.63 -11.57
N GLY A 149 -32.63 14.01 -11.13
CA GLY A 149 -33.90 13.99 -11.86
C GLY A 149 -34.54 15.38 -12.02
N SER A 150 -34.12 16.38 -11.25
CA SER A 150 -34.71 17.74 -11.33
C SER A 150 -34.19 18.59 -12.49
N LEU A 151 -33.04 18.24 -13.10
CA LEU A 151 -32.51 18.96 -14.28
C LEU A 151 -32.60 18.15 -15.58
N ALA A 152 -32.56 16.82 -15.52
CA ALA A 152 -32.61 15.95 -16.70
C ALA A 152 -33.97 15.27 -16.96
N LEU A 153 -34.89 15.26 -15.98
CA LEU A 153 -36.15 14.48 -16.07
C LEU A 153 -37.44 15.30 -15.92
N VAL A 154 -37.39 16.63 -15.87
CA VAL A 154 -38.62 17.47 -15.87
C VAL A 154 -39.01 17.93 -17.28
N ALA A 155 -38.14 17.75 -18.26
CA ALA A 155 -38.48 17.94 -19.65
C ALA A 155 -38.93 16.58 -20.22
N PRO A 156 -40.19 16.43 -20.69
CA PRO A 156 -40.54 15.24 -21.47
C PRO A 156 -39.53 15.09 -22.62
N TRP A 157 -39.20 13.87 -23.06
CA TRP A 157 -38.07 13.58 -23.97
C TRP A 157 -38.02 14.47 -25.22
N ASN A 158 -39.18 14.93 -25.68
CA ASN A 158 -39.37 15.92 -26.74
C ASN A 158 -38.85 17.33 -26.41
N LEU A 159 -38.91 17.78 -25.16
CA LEU A 159 -38.37 19.06 -24.71
C LEU A 159 -36.85 18.98 -24.51
N THR A 160 -36.32 17.85 -24.02
CA THR A 160 -34.86 17.63 -23.94
C THR A 160 -34.22 17.63 -25.32
N SER A 161 -34.82 16.95 -26.31
CA SER A 161 -34.31 16.97 -27.69
C SER A 161 -34.40 18.37 -28.33
N VAL A 162 -35.44 19.16 -28.03
CA VAL A 162 -35.54 20.56 -28.45
C VAL A 162 -34.46 21.43 -27.79
N LEU A 163 -34.18 21.24 -26.49
CA LEU A 163 -33.14 21.99 -25.77
C LEU A 163 -31.73 21.62 -26.26
N PHE A 164 -31.45 20.33 -26.48
CA PHE A 164 -30.20 19.88 -27.09
C PHE A 164 -30.05 20.43 -28.51
N ARG A 165 -31.11 20.40 -29.31
CA ARG A 165 -31.09 20.96 -30.66
C ARG A 165 -30.89 22.47 -30.65
N ALA A 166 -31.56 23.20 -29.77
CA ALA A 166 -31.34 24.64 -29.60
C ALA A 166 -29.92 24.94 -29.11
N TYR A 167 -29.36 24.12 -28.22
CA TYR A 167 -27.98 24.24 -27.76
C TYR A 167 -26.98 24.08 -28.91
N SER A 168 -27.23 23.11 -29.79
CA SER A 168 -26.48 22.88 -31.02
C SER A 168 -26.65 24.01 -32.05
N ASP A 169 -27.88 24.36 -32.40
CA ASP A 169 -28.20 25.35 -33.43
C ASP A 169 -27.70 26.76 -33.04
N LEU A 170 -27.63 27.07 -31.75
CA LEU A 170 -27.11 28.35 -31.23
C LEU A 170 -25.58 28.34 -31.06
N GLY A 171 -24.89 27.23 -31.32
CA GLY A 171 -23.44 27.09 -31.13
C GLY A 171 -23.01 27.33 -29.68
N LEU A 172 -23.83 26.92 -28.70
CA LEU A 172 -23.56 27.20 -27.30
C LEU A 172 -22.43 26.33 -26.73
N ALA A 173 -22.15 25.17 -27.33
CA ALA A 173 -20.97 24.37 -27.02
C ALA A 173 -19.67 25.16 -27.21
N ASP A 174 -19.61 25.99 -28.25
CA ASP A 174 -18.44 26.81 -28.55
C ASP A 174 -18.30 28.03 -27.62
N ARG A 175 -19.33 28.35 -26.82
CA ARG A 175 -19.36 29.56 -25.97
C ARG A 175 -19.45 29.31 -24.47
N LEU A 176 -19.99 28.17 -24.05
CA LEU A 176 -20.13 27.81 -22.64
C LEU A 176 -19.08 26.77 -22.21
N PRO A 177 -18.71 26.72 -20.91
CA PRO A 177 -17.92 25.61 -20.38
C PRO A 177 -18.64 24.27 -20.64
N PRO A 178 -17.95 23.27 -21.19
CA PRO A 178 -18.54 21.96 -21.47
C PRO A 178 -18.98 21.29 -20.15
N ALA A 179 -20.10 20.59 -20.18
CA ALA A 179 -20.56 19.84 -19.00
C ALA A 179 -19.63 18.64 -18.71
N VAL A 180 -19.19 17.98 -19.78
CA VAL A 180 -18.26 16.84 -19.81
C VAL A 180 -17.40 16.95 -21.08
N ASN A 181 -16.23 16.32 -21.10
CA ASN A 181 -15.36 16.26 -22.28
C ASN A 181 -15.65 15.05 -23.18
N LEU A 182 -16.11 13.96 -22.58
CA LEU A 182 -16.30 12.69 -23.25
C LEU A 182 -17.31 11.80 -22.52
N VAL A 183 -17.75 10.76 -23.22
CA VAL A 183 -18.47 9.64 -22.62
C VAL A 183 -17.52 8.45 -22.54
N LEU A 184 -17.44 7.82 -21.37
CA LEU A 184 -16.68 6.59 -21.17
C LEU A 184 -17.60 5.52 -20.59
N THR A 185 -17.66 4.35 -21.23
CA THR A 185 -18.43 3.21 -20.71
C THR A 185 -17.62 1.93 -20.80
N SER A 186 -17.72 1.12 -19.75
CA SER A 186 -17.09 -0.18 -19.64
C SER A 186 -18.14 -1.17 -19.17
N VAL A 187 -18.48 -2.13 -20.04
CA VAL A 187 -19.53 -3.12 -19.76
C VAL A 187 -18.91 -4.52 -19.76
N PRO A 188 -19.18 -5.36 -18.75
CA PRO A 188 -18.77 -6.75 -18.82
C PRO A 188 -19.54 -7.45 -19.94
N GLY A 189 -18.83 -8.05 -20.88
CA GLY A 189 -19.47 -8.86 -21.92
C GLY A 189 -19.40 -10.36 -21.64
N PRO A 190 -19.88 -11.18 -22.59
CA PRO A 190 -20.01 -12.62 -22.40
C PRO A 190 -18.65 -13.32 -22.21
N PRO A 191 -18.50 -14.19 -21.18
CA PRO A 191 -17.28 -14.96 -20.97
C PRO A 191 -17.20 -16.21 -21.86
N VAL A 192 -18.21 -16.45 -22.70
CA VAL A 192 -18.31 -17.62 -23.58
C VAL A 192 -18.27 -17.20 -25.05
N PRO A 193 -17.66 -18.01 -25.95
CA PRO A 193 -17.68 -17.72 -27.38
C PRO A 193 -19.12 -17.67 -27.92
N LEU A 194 -19.44 -16.62 -28.66
CA LEU A 194 -20.72 -16.47 -29.36
C LEU A 194 -20.58 -16.82 -30.84
N TYR A 195 -21.70 -17.22 -31.44
CA TYR A 195 -21.77 -17.62 -32.83
C TYR A 195 -23.00 -17.00 -33.52
N CYS A 196 -22.85 -16.64 -34.79
CA CYS A 196 -23.93 -16.20 -35.66
C CYS A 196 -23.99 -17.13 -36.87
N ALA A 197 -25.09 -17.90 -37.02
CA ALA A 197 -25.27 -18.85 -38.12
C ALA A 197 -24.06 -19.82 -38.33
N GLY A 198 -23.42 -20.24 -37.23
CA GLY A 198 -22.23 -21.12 -37.26
C GLY A 198 -20.89 -20.40 -37.36
N ALA A 199 -20.86 -19.10 -37.69
CA ALA A 199 -19.64 -18.29 -37.67
C ALA A 199 -19.33 -17.82 -36.24
N ARG A 200 -18.08 -18.02 -35.78
CA ARG A 200 -17.64 -17.57 -34.46
C ARG A 200 -17.44 -16.05 -34.45
N MET A 201 -17.93 -15.37 -33.42
CA MET A 201 -17.67 -13.95 -33.21
C MET A 201 -16.23 -13.77 -32.72
N GLU A 202 -15.46 -12.94 -33.43
CA GLU A 202 -14.04 -12.67 -33.14
C GLU A 202 -13.81 -11.45 -32.24
N GLY A 203 -14.75 -10.50 -32.23
CA GLY A 203 -14.67 -9.30 -31.40
C GLY A 203 -16.02 -8.61 -31.30
N MET A 204 -16.20 -7.81 -30.26
CA MET A 204 -17.40 -7.03 -30.00
C MET A 204 -16.98 -5.59 -29.74
N PHE A 205 -17.27 -4.67 -30.66
CA PHE A 205 -16.81 -3.29 -30.57
C PHE A 205 -17.99 -2.33 -30.36
N PRO A 206 -18.30 -1.95 -29.11
CA PRO A 206 -19.38 -1.02 -28.83
C PRO A 206 -19.00 0.39 -29.28
N LEU A 207 -19.99 1.12 -29.79
CA LEU A 207 -19.87 2.53 -30.13
C LEU A 207 -21.01 3.28 -29.45
N GLY A 208 -20.68 4.15 -28.50
CA GLY A 208 -21.64 5.00 -27.81
C GLY A 208 -21.83 6.34 -28.51
N PRO A 209 -22.81 7.15 -28.06
CA PRO A 209 -23.11 8.43 -28.67
C PRO A 209 -22.02 9.47 -28.37
N ILE A 210 -21.85 10.41 -29.32
CA ILE A 210 -21.15 11.68 -29.14
C ILE A 210 -22.14 12.83 -29.33
N PHE A 211 -21.85 13.98 -28.72
CA PHE A 211 -22.71 15.17 -28.78
C PHE A 211 -21.86 16.43 -28.76
N ASP A 212 -22.48 17.57 -29.08
CA ASP A 212 -21.82 18.87 -29.02
C ASP A 212 -21.22 19.12 -27.63
N GLY A 213 -19.94 19.49 -27.59
CA GLY A 213 -19.21 19.64 -26.33
C GLY A 213 -18.54 18.37 -25.81
N ALA A 214 -18.84 17.19 -26.38
CA ALA A 214 -18.20 15.92 -26.06
C ALA A 214 -18.05 15.05 -27.32
N ALA A 215 -17.07 15.42 -28.15
CA ALA A 215 -16.83 14.82 -29.46
C ALA A 215 -16.10 13.47 -29.44
N LEU A 216 -15.93 12.84 -28.26
CA LEU A 216 -15.30 11.53 -28.09
C LEU A 216 -16.17 10.62 -27.23
N ASN A 217 -16.34 9.40 -27.70
CA ASN A 217 -16.86 8.29 -26.93
C ASN A 217 -15.79 7.18 -26.86
N VAL A 218 -15.57 6.65 -25.66
CA VAL A 218 -14.77 5.46 -25.40
C VAL A 218 -15.69 4.38 -24.84
N SER A 219 -15.84 3.29 -25.59
CA SER A 219 -16.73 2.20 -25.23
C SER A 219 -15.94 0.91 -25.16
N VAL A 220 -15.98 0.25 -24.01
CA VAL A 220 -15.18 -0.94 -23.70
C VAL A 220 -16.08 -2.10 -23.34
N VAL A 221 -15.82 -3.26 -23.92
CA VAL A 221 -16.46 -4.51 -23.55
C VAL A 221 -15.44 -5.63 -23.43
N SER A 222 -15.57 -6.46 -22.40
CA SER A 222 -14.82 -7.72 -22.33
C SER A 222 -15.54 -8.79 -23.15
N TYR A 223 -14.81 -9.62 -23.88
CA TYR A 223 -15.36 -10.77 -24.59
C TYR A 223 -14.37 -11.92 -24.51
N THR A 224 -14.77 -13.02 -23.88
CA THR A 224 -13.90 -14.18 -23.62
C THR A 224 -12.58 -13.79 -22.93
N ASP A 225 -11.45 -13.94 -23.63
CA ASP A 225 -10.09 -13.64 -23.18
C ASP A 225 -9.60 -12.23 -23.59
N ARG A 226 -10.47 -11.41 -24.17
CA ARG A 226 -10.11 -10.12 -24.78
C ARG A 226 -10.89 -8.96 -24.20
N VAL A 227 -10.30 -7.79 -24.27
CA VAL A 227 -10.98 -6.51 -24.09
C VAL A 227 -11.03 -5.80 -25.43
N CYS A 228 -12.22 -5.46 -25.87
CA CYS A 228 -12.48 -4.77 -27.13
C CYS A 228 -12.86 -3.32 -26.83
N VAL A 229 -12.16 -2.37 -27.46
CA VAL A 229 -12.38 -0.94 -27.30
C VAL A 229 -12.83 -0.35 -28.63
N GLY A 230 -13.92 0.41 -28.58
CA GLY A 230 -14.37 1.27 -29.67
C GLY A 230 -14.21 2.73 -29.29
N PHE A 231 -13.55 3.48 -30.16
CA PHE A 231 -13.51 4.94 -30.12
C PHE A 231 -14.45 5.47 -31.19
N LEU A 232 -15.33 6.40 -30.82
CA LEU A 232 -16.15 7.15 -31.79
C LEU A 232 -15.84 8.64 -31.65
N THR A 233 -15.55 9.28 -32.78
CA THR A 233 -15.22 10.71 -32.83
C THR A 233 -15.93 11.44 -33.96
N CYS A 234 -15.87 12.78 -33.92
CA CYS A 234 -16.16 13.63 -35.07
C CYS A 234 -14.83 14.07 -35.71
N PRO A 235 -14.51 13.65 -36.95
CA PRO A 235 -13.21 13.92 -37.57
C PRO A 235 -12.98 15.39 -37.90
N ASP A 236 -14.04 16.21 -37.88
CA ASP A 236 -13.94 17.66 -38.15
C ASP A 236 -13.63 18.47 -36.86
N VAL A 237 -13.55 17.81 -35.70
CA VAL A 237 -13.36 18.46 -34.39
C VAL A 237 -12.01 18.13 -33.76
N CYS A 238 -11.47 16.95 -34.04
CA CYS A 238 -10.30 16.39 -33.36
C CYS A 238 -9.31 15.76 -34.35
N PRO A 239 -8.05 15.51 -33.94
CA PRO A 239 -7.07 14.80 -34.77
C PRO A 239 -7.55 13.40 -35.20
N PRO A 240 -6.88 12.75 -36.17
CA PRO A 240 -7.30 11.46 -36.71
C PRO A 240 -7.55 10.41 -35.62
N GLU A 241 -8.68 9.72 -35.71
CA GLU A 241 -9.17 8.74 -34.75
C GLU A 241 -8.32 7.47 -34.67
N GLN A 242 -7.63 7.12 -35.75
CA GLN A 242 -6.77 5.93 -35.81
C GLN A 242 -5.67 5.99 -34.75
N ARG A 243 -5.17 7.19 -34.45
CA ARG A 243 -4.14 7.42 -33.42
C ARG A 243 -4.57 6.99 -32.02
N LEU A 244 -5.87 7.05 -31.70
CA LEU A 244 -6.39 6.57 -30.42
C LEU A 244 -6.24 5.05 -30.29
N ALA A 245 -6.64 4.31 -31.32
CA ALA A 245 -6.55 2.85 -31.31
C ALA A 245 -5.09 2.37 -31.37
N ASP A 246 -4.27 3.02 -32.19
CA ASP A 246 -2.85 2.69 -32.36
C ASP A 246 -2.03 2.92 -31.08
N ALA A 247 -2.48 3.83 -30.19
CA ALA A 247 -1.83 4.10 -28.92
C ALA A 247 -2.18 3.08 -27.81
N VAL A 248 -3.25 2.29 -27.96
CA VAL A 248 -3.71 1.35 -26.91
C VAL A 248 -2.64 0.32 -26.53
N PRO A 249 -1.95 -0.37 -27.46
CA PRO A 249 -0.93 -1.35 -27.10
C PRO A 249 0.19 -0.77 -26.24
N ALA A 250 0.71 0.40 -26.64
CA ALA A 250 1.79 1.07 -25.91
C ALA A 250 1.33 1.54 -24.50
N GLU A 251 0.09 1.99 -24.36
CA GLU A 251 -0.46 2.36 -23.05
C GLU A 251 -0.66 1.14 -22.14
N ILE A 252 -1.10 0.00 -22.68
CA ILE A 252 -1.21 -1.24 -21.90
C ILE A 252 0.17 -1.72 -21.44
N GLU A 253 1.18 -1.68 -22.31
CA GLU A 253 2.56 -2.01 -21.95
C GLU A 253 3.07 -1.09 -20.83
N ALA A 254 2.85 0.22 -20.92
CA ALA A 254 3.24 1.17 -19.88
C ALA A 254 2.53 0.90 -18.52
N LEU A 255 1.27 0.46 -18.55
CA LEU A 255 0.54 0.07 -17.34
C LEU A 255 1.05 -1.24 -16.74
N LEU A 256 1.49 -2.19 -17.58
CA LEU A 256 2.10 -3.45 -17.14
C LEU A 256 3.47 -3.22 -16.51
N ASP A 257 4.30 -2.36 -17.10
CA ASP A 257 5.59 -1.96 -16.53
C ASP A 257 5.40 -1.32 -15.14
N ALA A 258 4.43 -0.41 -15.03
CA ALA A 258 4.07 0.20 -13.75
C ALA A 258 3.56 -0.83 -12.73
N ALA A 259 2.84 -1.87 -13.17
CA ALA A 259 2.37 -2.96 -12.31
C ALA A 259 3.54 -3.81 -11.80
N ALA A 260 4.52 -4.11 -12.64
CA ALA A 260 5.72 -4.84 -12.26
C ALA A 260 6.54 -4.08 -11.20
N ASP A 261 6.71 -2.77 -11.39
CA ASP A 261 7.38 -1.89 -10.42
C ASP A 261 6.64 -1.83 -9.08
N GLN A 262 5.31 -1.77 -9.11
CA GLN A 262 4.47 -1.76 -7.91
C GLN A 262 4.58 -3.08 -7.12
N ASP A 263 4.61 -4.23 -7.79
CA ASP A 263 4.80 -5.54 -7.16
C ASP A 263 6.19 -5.66 -6.51
N LEU A 264 7.24 -5.15 -7.18
CA LEU A 264 8.60 -5.08 -6.63
C LEU A 264 8.68 -4.18 -5.39
N ALA A 265 8.03 -3.01 -5.43
CA ALA A 265 7.98 -2.08 -4.30
C ALA A 265 7.27 -2.72 -3.08
N THR A 266 6.15 -3.40 -3.32
CA THR A 266 5.38 -4.11 -2.28
C THR A 266 6.22 -5.20 -1.63
N THR A 267 6.88 -6.05 -2.43
CA THR A 267 7.76 -7.12 -1.95
C THR A 267 8.92 -6.58 -1.11
N ARG A 268 9.54 -5.47 -1.52
CA ARG A 268 10.62 -4.83 -0.76
C ARG A 268 10.13 -4.32 0.60
N LYS A 269 8.94 -3.73 0.64
CA LYS A 269 8.35 -3.22 1.88
C LYS A 269 8.02 -4.35 2.87
N GLU A 270 7.46 -5.45 2.39
CA GLU A 270 7.17 -6.63 3.21
C GLU A 270 8.44 -7.22 3.82
N ARG A 271 9.51 -7.36 3.02
CA ARG A 271 10.82 -7.82 3.51
C ARG A 271 11.41 -6.88 4.56
N ALA A 272 11.32 -5.57 4.35
CA ALA A 272 11.82 -4.60 5.31
C ALA A 272 11.06 -4.67 6.65
N MET A 273 9.74 -4.85 6.60
CA MET A 273 8.91 -5.03 7.81
C MET A 273 9.24 -6.33 8.55
N ASP A 274 9.45 -7.43 7.83
CA ASP A 274 9.83 -8.71 8.44
C ASP A 274 11.17 -8.61 9.20
N VAL A 275 12.17 -7.95 8.60
CA VAL A 275 13.45 -7.67 9.26
C VAL A 275 13.26 -6.82 10.52
N GLN A 276 12.42 -5.78 10.47
CA GLN A 276 12.16 -4.93 11.64
C GLN A 276 11.46 -5.66 12.78
N GLU A 277 10.45 -6.48 12.48
CA GLU A 277 9.73 -7.27 13.48
C GLU A 277 10.63 -8.35 14.09
N ARG A 278 11.45 -9.03 13.28
CA ARG A 278 12.46 -9.98 13.75
C ARG A 278 13.42 -9.31 14.72
N ASN A 279 14.00 -8.18 14.34
CA ASN A 279 14.94 -7.45 15.20
C ASN A 279 14.27 -7.04 16.52
N ARG A 280 13.01 -6.58 16.50
CA ARG A 280 12.28 -6.20 17.72
C ARG A 280 12.12 -7.38 18.68
N ARG A 281 11.76 -8.58 18.19
CA ARG A 281 11.63 -9.78 19.02
C ARG A 281 12.97 -10.20 19.64
N ALA A 282 14.04 -10.17 18.83
CA ALA A 282 15.37 -10.47 19.32
C ALA A 282 15.80 -9.51 20.44
N LEU A 283 15.53 -8.21 20.26
CA LEU A 283 15.84 -7.16 21.23
C LEU A 283 15.06 -7.26 22.55
N ALA A 284 13.75 -7.51 22.49
CA ALA A 284 12.92 -7.65 23.70
C ALA A 284 13.39 -8.82 24.56
N ALA A 285 13.71 -9.95 23.93
CA ALA A 285 14.23 -11.11 24.63
C ALA A 285 15.59 -10.80 25.31
N VAL A 286 16.45 -9.99 24.68
CA VAL A 286 17.75 -9.59 25.26
C VAL A 286 17.58 -8.65 26.47
N GLN A 287 16.57 -7.79 26.49
CA GLN A 287 16.35 -6.84 27.58
C GLN A 287 15.87 -7.53 28.86
N ASP A 288 14.81 -8.35 28.80
CA ASP A 288 14.25 -9.03 29.98
C ASP A 288 15.32 -9.90 30.71
N ARG A 289 16.22 -10.53 29.95
CA ARG A 289 17.28 -11.39 30.51
C ARG A 289 18.40 -10.65 31.25
N ARG A 290 18.61 -9.37 30.98
CA ARG A 290 19.70 -8.61 31.61
C ARG A 290 19.38 -8.25 33.05
N ASP A 291 18.11 -8.09 33.37
CA ASP A 291 17.68 -7.69 34.70
C ASP A 291 17.93 -8.81 35.72
N ASP A 292 17.61 -10.07 35.38
CA ASP A 292 17.82 -11.23 36.26
C ASP A 292 19.30 -11.52 36.51
N PHE A 293 20.14 -11.46 35.47
CA PHE A 293 21.58 -11.71 35.59
C PHE A 293 22.29 -10.63 36.43
N TYR A 294 21.86 -9.38 36.30
CA TYR A 294 22.42 -8.27 37.06
C TYR A 294 22.04 -8.32 38.54
N GLU A 295 20.77 -8.61 38.85
CA GLU A 295 20.32 -8.77 40.23
C GLU A 295 21.06 -9.90 40.96
N ALA A 296 21.33 -11.02 40.27
CA ALA A 296 22.11 -12.12 40.85
C ALA A 296 23.56 -11.74 41.17
N ILE A 297 24.21 -10.95 40.29
CA ILE A 297 25.56 -10.40 40.52
C ILE A 297 25.56 -9.48 41.74
N LEU A 298 24.60 -8.55 41.83
CA LEU A 298 24.45 -7.63 42.97
C LEU A 298 24.16 -8.39 44.27
N GLY A 299 23.35 -9.45 44.21
CA GLY A 299 23.06 -10.33 45.33
C GLY A 299 24.31 -10.96 45.92
N LEU A 300 25.19 -11.49 45.06
CA LEU A 300 26.47 -12.05 45.49
C LEU A 300 27.40 -10.97 46.05
N GLU A 301 27.52 -9.81 45.39
CA GLU A 301 28.35 -8.70 45.87
C GLU A 301 27.95 -8.26 47.28
N ARG A 302 26.64 -8.05 47.52
CA ARG A 302 26.11 -7.69 48.84
C ARG A 302 26.44 -8.75 49.89
N ALA A 303 26.27 -10.04 49.56
CA ALA A 303 26.56 -11.13 50.48
C ALA A 303 28.06 -11.22 50.84
N MET A 304 28.96 -10.92 49.88
CA MET A 304 30.40 -10.88 50.13
C MET A 304 30.83 -9.70 51.01
N ALA A 305 30.11 -8.57 50.91
CA ALA A 305 30.35 -7.36 51.68
C ALA A 305 29.87 -7.45 53.15
N GLU A 306 29.00 -8.42 53.49
CA GLU A 306 28.58 -8.64 54.87
C GLU A 306 29.76 -8.98 55.78
N ALA A 307 29.75 -8.45 57.01
CA ALA A 307 30.75 -8.78 58.03
C ALA A 307 30.55 -10.23 58.51
N ALA A 308 31.63 -11.03 58.49
CA ALA A 308 31.60 -12.39 59.00
C ALA A 308 31.51 -12.44 60.54
N GLY A 309 32.13 -11.46 61.22
CA GLY A 309 32.19 -11.44 62.70
C GLY A 309 32.88 -12.69 63.25
N ASP A 310 32.47 -13.12 64.45
CA ASP A 310 33.00 -14.34 65.08
C ASP A 310 32.34 -15.64 64.57
N ASP A 311 31.43 -15.56 63.59
CA ASP A 311 30.64 -16.68 63.05
C ASP A 311 30.88 -16.87 61.54
N ALA A 312 32.11 -17.26 61.20
CA ALA A 312 32.51 -17.58 59.83
C ALA A 312 31.61 -18.66 59.15
N PRO A 313 31.19 -19.74 59.84
CA PRO A 313 30.26 -20.72 59.26
C PRO A 313 28.88 -20.15 58.95
N GLY A 314 28.32 -19.32 59.86
CA GLY A 314 27.02 -18.69 59.64
C GLY A 314 27.04 -17.65 58.52
N TRP A 315 28.14 -16.89 58.38
CA TRP A 315 28.36 -16.03 57.21
C TRP A 315 28.41 -16.84 55.91
N ALA A 316 29.19 -17.92 55.88
CA ALA A 316 29.36 -18.74 54.69
C ALA A 316 28.05 -19.41 54.24
N ALA A 317 27.18 -19.79 55.19
CA ALA A 317 25.85 -20.31 54.90
C ALA A 317 24.95 -19.27 54.20
N ARG A 318 24.97 -18.00 54.65
CA ARG A 318 24.22 -16.92 54.00
C ARG A 318 24.78 -16.59 52.62
N ALA A 319 26.10 -16.46 52.52
CA ALA A 319 26.80 -16.25 51.26
C ALA A 319 26.55 -17.36 50.22
N SER A 320 26.43 -18.61 50.68
CA SER A 320 26.12 -19.75 49.80
C SER A 320 24.77 -19.60 49.11
N ILE A 321 23.79 -18.94 49.73
CA ILE A 321 22.47 -18.73 49.10
C ILE A 321 22.63 -17.85 47.85
N ALA A 322 23.34 -16.73 47.97
CA ALA A 322 23.58 -15.83 46.84
C ALA A 322 24.46 -16.48 45.75
N ALA A 323 25.48 -17.26 46.14
CA ALA A 323 26.31 -18.00 45.19
C ALA A 323 25.54 -19.10 44.44
N LEU A 324 24.60 -19.79 45.12
CA LEU A 324 23.73 -20.79 44.51
C LEU A 324 22.73 -20.16 43.54
N ASP A 325 22.20 -18.99 43.87
CA ASP A 325 21.29 -18.22 43.03
C ASP A 325 21.98 -17.74 41.74
N LEU A 326 23.13 -17.08 41.87
CA LEU A 326 23.96 -16.68 40.73
C LEU A 326 24.31 -17.86 39.83
N ARG A 327 24.65 -19.00 40.43
CA ARG A 327 24.94 -20.22 39.67
C ARG A 327 23.72 -20.73 38.90
N ALA A 328 22.53 -20.66 39.49
CA ALA A 328 21.29 -21.07 38.83
C ALA A 328 21.02 -20.17 37.61
N VAL A 329 21.07 -18.85 37.81
CA VAL A 329 20.87 -17.86 36.74
C VAL A 329 21.94 -18.00 35.64
N LEU A 330 23.20 -18.26 36.00
CA LEU A 330 24.26 -18.50 35.01
C LEU A 330 24.00 -19.77 34.17
N ARG A 331 23.52 -20.86 34.78
CA ARG A 331 23.18 -22.07 34.01
C ARG A 331 22.03 -21.84 33.04
N GLU A 332 21.03 -21.07 33.46
CA GLU A 332 19.91 -20.69 32.61
C GLU A 332 20.39 -19.83 31.44
N HIS A 333 21.21 -18.80 31.72
CA HIS A 333 21.85 -17.98 30.69
C HIS A 333 22.63 -18.83 29.67
N VAL A 334 23.45 -19.79 30.12
CA VAL A 334 24.21 -20.68 29.21
C VAL A 334 23.27 -21.56 28.38
N ALA A 335 22.29 -22.20 29.01
CA ALA A 335 21.36 -23.09 28.32
C ALA A 335 20.56 -22.35 27.24
N GLU A 336 20.15 -21.11 27.50
CA GLU A 336 19.39 -20.30 26.55
C GLU A 336 20.25 -19.70 25.44
N THR A 337 21.48 -19.28 25.76
CA THR A 337 22.38 -18.66 24.78
C THR A 337 23.09 -19.66 23.87
N GLU A 338 23.11 -20.95 24.24
CA GLU A 338 23.66 -22.03 23.43
C GLU A 338 22.60 -22.91 22.76
N ALA A 339 21.32 -22.71 23.08
CA ALA A 339 20.22 -23.43 22.44
C ALA A 339 20.17 -23.21 20.91
N GLU A 340 19.58 -24.16 20.19
CA GLU A 340 19.27 -23.97 18.77
C GLU A 340 18.18 -22.90 18.62
N GLY A 341 18.41 -21.90 17.77
CA GLY A 341 17.57 -20.70 17.68
C GLY A 341 17.83 -19.66 18.79
N SER A 342 18.90 -19.82 19.57
CA SER A 342 19.37 -18.82 20.54
C SER A 342 19.86 -17.52 19.87
N PHE A 343 20.08 -16.50 20.69
CA PHE A 343 20.68 -15.23 20.26
C PHE A 343 22.02 -15.39 19.54
N TYR A 344 22.92 -16.26 20.02
CA TYR A 344 24.21 -16.48 19.36
C TYR A 344 24.11 -17.32 18.07
N ASP A 345 23.15 -18.25 17.99
CA ASP A 345 22.83 -18.95 16.74
C ASP A 345 22.27 -17.97 15.69
N ASP A 346 21.39 -17.06 16.11
CA ASP A 346 20.85 -16.00 15.26
C ASP A 346 21.94 -15.03 14.76
N ILE A 347 22.85 -14.60 15.64
CA ILE A 347 24.03 -13.81 15.24
C ILE A 347 24.87 -14.55 14.22
N SER A 348 25.17 -15.82 14.47
CA SER A 348 26.04 -16.62 13.60
C SER A 348 25.42 -16.81 12.21
N ARG A 349 24.10 -16.94 12.13
CA ARG A 349 23.37 -17.10 10.85
C ARG A 349 23.21 -15.79 10.09
N ASN A 350 22.88 -14.70 10.79
CA ASN A 350 22.46 -13.44 10.17
C ASN A 350 23.55 -12.35 10.12
N PHE A 351 24.58 -12.46 10.97
CA PHE A 351 25.66 -11.47 11.10
C PHE A 351 27.04 -12.16 11.05
N PRO A 352 27.50 -12.62 9.87
CA PRO A 352 28.74 -13.40 9.74
C PRO A 352 29.99 -12.68 10.26
N ASN A 353 29.99 -11.34 10.24
CA ASN A 353 31.06 -10.50 10.77
C ASN A 353 31.17 -10.56 12.31
N LEU A 354 30.10 -10.94 13.02
CA LEU A 354 30.05 -11.02 14.48
C LEU A 354 30.16 -12.46 15.01
N ALA A 355 30.10 -13.47 14.13
CA ALA A 355 30.12 -14.89 14.50
C ALA A 355 31.34 -15.26 15.37
N HIS A 356 32.53 -14.70 15.09
CA HIS A 356 33.72 -14.95 15.90
C HIS A 356 33.61 -14.37 17.32
N GLN A 357 32.97 -13.21 17.47
CA GLN A 357 32.75 -12.61 18.79
C GLN A 357 31.74 -13.42 19.61
N ALA A 358 30.66 -13.90 18.97
CA ALA A 358 29.68 -14.79 19.60
C ALA A 358 30.30 -16.10 20.07
N ALA A 359 31.11 -16.75 19.23
CA ALA A 359 31.80 -18.00 19.58
C ALA A 359 32.77 -17.81 20.76
N ARG A 360 33.45 -16.65 20.83
CA ARG A 360 34.35 -16.33 21.95
C ARG A 360 33.57 -16.13 23.25
N LEU A 361 32.41 -15.50 23.22
CA LEU A 361 31.54 -15.34 24.39
C LEU A 361 31.02 -16.70 24.89
N GLN A 362 30.60 -17.59 23.98
CA GLN A 362 30.20 -18.95 24.34
C GLN A 362 31.34 -19.74 25.00
N ALA A 363 32.58 -19.57 24.52
CA ALA A 363 33.75 -20.22 25.12
C ALA A 363 34.04 -19.75 26.57
N GLU A 364 33.54 -18.59 27.00
CA GLU A 364 33.68 -18.11 28.38
C GLU A 364 32.71 -18.79 29.36
N HIS A 365 31.62 -19.39 28.87
CA HIS A 365 30.57 -19.99 29.72
C HIS A 365 31.08 -21.14 30.59
N GLY A 366 31.91 -22.03 30.04
CA GLY A 366 32.50 -23.15 30.79
C GLY A 366 33.31 -22.68 32.00
N PRO A 367 34.36 -21.86 31.80
CA PRO A 367 35.16 -21.31 32.90
C PRO A 367 34.35 -20.54 33.95
N LEU A 368 33.33 -19.77 33.54
CA LEU A 368 32.46 -19.04 34.48
C LEU A 368 31.62 -20.00 35.34
N GLY A 369 31.08 -21.05 34.72
CA GLY A 369 30.33 -22.09 35.43
C GLY A 369 31.19 -22.85 36.43
N ASP A 370 32.42 -23.18 36.05
CA ASP A 370 33.38 -23.86 36.92
C ASP A 370 33.75 -22.98 38.13
N ALA A 371 34.05 -21.70 37.92
CA ALA A 371 34.36 -20.76 39.00
C ALA A 371 33.17 -20.57 39.97
N ALA A 372 31.93 -20.54 39.46
CA ALA A 372 30.74 -20.49 40.30
C ALA A 372 30.54 -21.77 41.14
N ASN A 373 30.86 -22.94 40.59
CA ASN A 373 30.84 -24.20 41.34
C ASN A 373 31.92 -24.22 42.43
N GLU A 374 33.14 -23.82 42.10
CA GLU A 374 34.27 -23.79 43.03
C GLU A 374 34.02 -22.85 44.21
N LEU A 375 33.38 -21.69 43.97
CA LEU A 375 32.98 -20.77 45.03
C LEU A 375 31.98 -21.40 46.01
N VAL A 376 30.95 -22.08 45.49
CA VAL A 376 29.96 -22.78 46.32
C VAL A 376 30.62 -23.89 47.15
N GLU A 377 31.53 -24.65 46.55
CA GLU A 377 32.30 -25.67 47.27
C GLU A 377 33.17 -25.06 48.37
N THR A 378 33.88 -23.98 48.06
CA THR A 378 34.75 -23.29 49.03
C THR A 378 33.94 -22.78 50.22
N LEU A 379 32.79 -22.13 49.97
CA LEU A 379 31.89 -21.63 51.01
C LEU A 379 31.42 -22.75 51.97
N SER A 380 31.19 -23.97 51.47
CA SER A 380 30.78 -25.11 52.31
C SER A 380 31.86 -25.54 53.33
N THR A 381 33.12 -25.21 53.06
CA THR A 381 34.29 -25.60 53.86
C THR A 381 34.80 -24.50 54.80
N VAL A 382 34.23 -23.30 54.76
CA VAL A 382 34.67 -22.17 55.60
C VAL A 382 34.45 -22.48 57.08
N ARG A 383 35.50 -22.32 57.88
CA ARG A 383 35.49 -22.52 59.35
C ARG A 383 36.17 -21.38 60.12
N ASP A 384 36.98 -20.57 59.44
CA ASP A 384 37.83 -19.53 60.01
C ASP A 384 37.94 -18.33 59.06
N ASP A 385 38.56 -17.24 59.55
CA ASP A 385 38.78 -16.01 58.78
C ASP A 385 39.57 -16.24 57.49
N ALA A 386 40.54 -17.18 57.52
CA ALA A 386 41.30 -17.54 56.33
C ALA A 386 40.41 -18.17 55.24
N GLY A 387 39.38 -18.92 55.62
CA GLY A 387 38.36 -19.43 54.71
C GLY A 387 37.47 -18.32 54.14
N VAL A 388 37.10 -17.33 54.96
CA VAL A 388 36.31 -16.16 54.53
C VAL A 388 37.08 -15.36 53.48
N ASP A 389 38.37 -15.09 53.70
CA ASP A 389 39.20 -14.32 52.77
C ASP A 389 39.39 -15.05 51.43
N ARG A 390 39.58 -16.38 51.46
CA ARG A 390 39.65 -17.19 50.23
C ARG A 390 38.35 -17.11 49.42
N ALA A 391 37.21 -17.29 50.08
CA ALA A 391 35.91 -17.23 49.42
C ALA A 391 35.63 -15.85 48.81
N ARG A 392 35.97 -14.76 49.53
CA ARG A 392 35.85 -13.39 48.99
C ARG A 392 36.76 -13.15 47.79
N GLY A 393 37.99 -13.67 47.81
CA GLY A 393 38.91 -13.59 46.67
C GLY A 393 38.33 -14.26 45.42
N GLN A 394 37.86 -15.51 45.55
CA GLN A 394 37.22 -16.23 44.44
C GLN A 394 35.95 -15.52 43.95
N ALA A 395 35.12 -14.99 44.86
CA ALA A 395 33.92 -14.26 44.48
C ALA A 395 34.23 -12.98 43.70
N LEU A 396 35.27 -12.23 44.09
CA LEU A 396 35.70 -11.03 43.38
C LEU A 396 36.19 -11.34 41.96
N ASP A 397 36.97 -12.42 41.80
CA ASP A 397 37.44 -12.86 40.48
C ASP A 397 36.28 -13.30 39.59
N LEU A 398 35.31 -14.04 40.15
CA LEU A 398 34.09 -14.45 39.46
C LEU A 398 33.25 -13.24 39.04
N LEU A 399 32.96 -12.30 39.95
CA LEU A 399 32.19 -11.08 39.67
C LEU A 399 32.84 -10.27 38.55
N LYS A 400 34.17 -10.11 38.57
CA LYS A 400 34.92 -9.43 37.52
C LYS A 400 34.78 -10.12 36.17
N ALA A 401 34.88 -11.45 36.13
CA ALA A 401 34.73 -12.22 34.91
C ALA A 401 33.30 -12.12 34.33
N LEU A 402 32.27 -12.19 35.18
CA LEU A 402 30.87 -12.05 34.81
C LEU A 402 30.54 -10.65 34.26
N LEU A 403 31.04 -9.60 34.90
CA LEU A 403 30.87 -8.23 34.42
C LEU A 403 31.52 -8.04 33.03
N MET A 404 32.67 -8.65 32.80
CA MET A 404 33.35 -8.56 31.50
C MET A 404 32.65 -9.35 30.40
N HIS A 405 32.14 -10.54 30.73
CA HIS A 405 31.29 -11.32 29.86
C HIS A 405 30.03 -10.54 29.46
N ARG A 406 29.34 -9.95 30.46
CA ARG A 406 28.14 -9.11 30.24
C ARG A 406 28.42 -7.91 29.35
N HIS A 407 29.53 -7.20 29.58
CA HIS A 407 29.88 -6.02 28.80
C HIS A 407 30.09 -6.35 27.32
N ARG A 408 30.89 -7.38 27.03
CA ARG A 408 31.10 -7.88 25.66
C ARG A 408 29.81 -8.40 25.03
N GLY A 409 28.94 -9.03 25.83
CA GLY A 409 27.59 -9.41 25.42
C GLY A 409 26.70 -8.21 25.05
N ALA A 410 26.88 -7.04 25.68
CA ALA A 410 26.17 -5.83 25.30
C ALA A 410 26.72 -5.20 24.02
N GLU A 411 28.05 -5.22 23.83
CA GLU A 411 28.70 -4.74 22.60
C GLU A 411 28.21 -5.49 21.37
N ILE A 412 28.11 -6.83 21.44
CA ILE A 412 27.66 -7.62 20.29
C ILE A 412 26.18 -7.38 19.95
N VAL A 413 25.33 -7.05 20.95
CA VAL A 413 23.94 -6.64 20.72
C VAL A 413 23.89 -5.28 20.03
N PHE A 414 24.71 -4.33 20.46
CA PHE A 414 24.82 -3.02 19.83
C PHE A 414 25.30 -3.16 18.39
N ASP A 415 26.33 -3.94 18.13
CA ASP A 415 26.89 -4.12 16.78
C ASP A 415 25.93 -4.84 15.83
N ALA A 416 25.12 -5.78 16.34
CA ALA A 416 24.15 -6.52 15.53
C ALA A 416 22.88 -5.70 15.25
N TYR A 417 22.39 -4.95 16.24
CA TYR A 417 21.04 -4.36 16.20
C TYR A 417 21.03 -2.82 16.24
N ASN A 418 22.18 -2.20 16.41
CA ASN A 418 22.36 -0.75 16.57
C ASN A 418 21.48 -0.16 17.67
N VAL A 419 21.28 -0.94 18.74
CA VAL A 419 20.54 -0.53 19.93
C VAL A 419 21.51 -0.44 21.09
N ASP A 420 21.59 0.75 21.67
CA ASP A 420 22.31 0.97 22.90
C ASP A 420 21.52 0.32 24.04
N VAL A 421 22.03 -0.81 24.53
CA VAL A 421 21.49 -1.47 25.71
C VAL A 421 22.31 -1.07 26.94
N ALA A 422 23.42 -0.33 26.82
CA ALA A 422 24.32 -0.02 27.93
C ALA A 422 23.78 1.06 28.88
N THR A 423 22.75 1.82 28.52
CA THR A 423 22.34 3.05 29.22
C THR A 423 21.42 2.87 30.44
N GLY A 424 21.58 1.77 31.19
CA GLY A 424 20.83 1.53 32.44
C GLY A 424 21.66 1.57 33.72
N ASP A 425 22.98 1.76 33.62
CA ASP A 425 23.92 1.74 34.75
C ASP A 425 23.87 3.02 35.62
#